data_AF-A0A7W0LP55-F1
#
_entry.id   AF-A0A7W0LP55-F1
#
_cell.length_a   1.000
_cell.length_b   1.000
_cell.length_c   1.000
_cell.angle_alpha   90.00
_cell.angle_beta   90.00
_cell.angle_gamma   90.00
#
_symmetry.space_group_name_H-M   'P 1'
#
loop_
_entity.id
_entity.type
_entity.pdbx_description
1 polymer ?
#
loop_
_entity_poly.entity_id
_entity_poly.type
_entity_poly.pdbx_seq_one_letter_code
_entity_poly.pdbx_strand_id
1 'polypeptide(L)'
;VERGAINHMGGCMVAGGACIGCTMPGFPDKYSPFYKAPPGSAVSGSVSRLYGGGIRRLRRMSMKTGNREPMWDKAEEIASGWGRAPSRGTRDPIDKVNAFFYKKLQYRGSVHHGKRNKKQPLPASRDILTKKGVDHQASVDVLGERIKPREEI
;
A
#
# COMPACT_ATOMS: atom_id res chain seq x y z
N VAL A 1 -4.17 -21.82 12.09
CA VAL A 1 -3.14 -22.73 12.61
C VAL A 1 -2.23 -21.90 13.47
N GLU A 2 -2.41 -21.95 14.79
CA GLU A 2 -1.63 -21.11 15.70
C GLU A 2 -0.29 -21.75 16.08
N ARG A 3 -0.23 -23.10 16.12
CA ARG A 3 0.96 -23.85 16.54
C ARG A 3 1.89 -24.34 15.41
N GLY A 4 1.42 -24.38 14.15
CA GLY A 4 2.14 -25.05 13.05
C GLY A 4 2.16 -26.58 13.19
N ALA A 5 2.72 -27.28 12.20
CA ALA A 5 2.91 -28.73 12.25
C ALA A 5 4.23 -29.12 12.94
N ILE A 6 5.35 -28.51 12.51
CA ILE A 6 6.68 -28.74 13.07
C ILE A 6 7.35 -27.38 13.27
N ASN A 7 7.76 -27.05 14.49
CA ASN A 7 8.45 -25.77 14.80
C ASN A 7 7.73 -24.53 14.22
N HIS A 8 6.41 -24.42 14.40
CA HIS A 8 5.57 -23.35 13.83
C HIS A 8 5.50 -23.30 12.30
N MET A 9 6.05 -24.29 11.60
CA MET A 9 5.99 -24.40 10.15
C MET A 9 4.80 -25.24 9.70
N GLY A 10 4.12 -24.76 8.65
CA GLY A 10 3.07 -25.50 7.96
C GLY A 10 1.77 -25.65 8.74
N GLY A 11 1.20 -26.86 8.69
CA GLY A 11 -0.15 -27.19 9.15
C GLY A 11 -1.14 -27.30 7.99
N CYS A 12 -2.13 -28.18 8.14
CA CYS A 12 -3.02 -28.62 7.05
C CYS A 12 -3.57 -27.45 6.23
N MET A 13 -4.25 -26.51 6.90
CA MET A 13 -4.92 -25.37 6.24
C MET A 13 -3.93 -24.34 5.69
N VAL A 14 -2.73 -24.21 6.26
CA VAL A 14 -1.71 -23.25 5.80
C VAL A 14 -1.04 -23.78 4.53
N ALA A 15 -0.83 -25.09 4.44
CA ALA A 15 -0.34 -25.77 3.26
C ALA A 15 -1.41 -25.95 2.16
N GLY A 16 -2.65 -25.53 2.39
CA GLY A 16 -3.76 -25.66 1.43
C GLY A 16 -4.54 -26.97 1.50
N GLY A 17 -4.22 -27.86 2.44
CA GLY A 17 -5.01 -29.07 2.71
C GLY A 17 -6.27 -28.75 3.53
N ALA A 18 -7.42 -29.27 3.12
CA ALA A 18 -8.66 -29.12 3.88
C ALA A 18 -8.55 -29.81 5.26
N CYS A 19 -9.10 -29.18 6.30
CA CYS A 19 -9.15 -29.78 7.63
C CYS A 19 -10.19 -30.91 7.62
N ILE A 20 -9.73 -32.15 7.83
CA ILE A 20 -10.58 -33.34 7.86
C ILE A 20 -11.07 -33.70 9.28
N GLY A 21 -10.67 -32.93 10.30
CA GLY A 21 -11.10 -33.19 11.68
C GLY A 21 -10.49 -34.44 12.31
N CYS A 22 -9.26 -34.84 11.96
CA CYS A 22 -8.62 -36.07 12.49
C CYS A 22 -8.47 -36.12 14.01
N THR A 23 -8.57 -34.98 14.71
CA THR A 23 -8.51 -34.90 16.18
C THR A 23 -9.88 -34.90 16.85
N MET A 24 -10.97 -35.02 16.09
CA MET A 24 -12.34 -35.02 16.61
C MET A 24 -12.83 -36.48 16.78
N PRO A 25 -13.57 -36.80 17.86
CA PRO A 25 -13.92 -38.19 18.19
C PRO A 25 -14.90 -38.84 17.19
N GLY A 26 -15.54 -38.06 16.32
CA GLY A 26 -16.43 -38.56 15.26
C GLY A 26 -15.75 -38.78 13.91
N PHE A 27 -14.42 -38.76 13.88
CA PHE A 27 -13.63 -39.08 12.70
C PHE A 27 -13.58 -40.60 12.47
N PRO A 28 -13.80 -41.13 11.26
CA PRO A 28 -14.02 -40.44 9.97
C PRO A 28 -15.51 -40.23 9.61
N ASP A 29 -16.44 -40.89 10.29
CA ASP A 29 -17.82 -41.05 9.82
C ASP A 29 -18.57 -39.71 9.67
N LYS A 30 -18.43 -38.79 10.62
CA LYS A 30 -19.12 -37.49 10.59
C LYS A 30 -18.47 -36.47 9.63
N TYR A 31 -17.27 -36.77 9.12
CA TYR A 31 -16.48 -35.89 8.25
C TYR A 31 -16.36 -36.42 6.82
N SER A 32 -16.78 -37.66 6.59
CA SER A 32 -16.98 -38.20 5.24
C SER A 32 -18.24 -37.56 4.62
N PRO A 33 -18.22 -37.11 3.35
CA PRO A 33 -17.12 -37.02 2.38
C PRO A 33 -16.20 -35.79 2.56
N PHE A 34 -14.88 -36.01 2.60
CA PHE A 34 -13.88 -34.97 2.95
C PHE A 34 -13.83 -33.76 2.01
N TYR A 35 -14.19 -33.94 0.73
CA TYR A 35 -14.07 -32.90 -0.29
C TYR A 35 -15.39 -32.16 -0.55
N LYS A 36 -16.47 -32.50 0.17
CA LYS A 36 -17.73 -31.77 0.06
C LYS A 36 -17.78 -30.69 1.13
N ALA A 37 -18.21 -29.50 0.74
CA ALA A 37 -18.35 -28.40 1.68
C ALA A 37 -19.34 -28.79 2.78
N PRO A 38 -18.97 -28.68 4.08
CA PRO A 38 -19.90 -28.97 5.16
C PRO A 38 -21.07 -27.98 5.10
N PRO A 39 -22.29 -28.39 5.45
CA PRO A 39 -23.51 -27.60 5.22
C PRO A 39 -23.45 -26.20 5.89
N GLY A 40 -22.80 -26.08 7.06
CA GLY A 40 -22.60 -24.79 7.74
C GLY A 40 -21.58 -23.85 7.08
N SER A 41 -20.67 -24.38 6.26
CA SER A 41 -19.68 -23.56 5.53
C SER A 41 -20.29 -22.79 4.36
N ALA A 42 -21.39 -23.26 3.79
CA ALA A 42 -22.07 -22.60 2.68
C ALA A 42 -22.65 -21.24 3.12
N VAL A 43 -23.28 -21.22 4.30
CA VAL A 43 -23.88 -20.01 4.88
C VAL A 43 -22.79 -19.02 5.30
N SER A 44 -21.86 -19.46 6.16
CA SER A 44 -20.77 -18.62 6.66
C SER A 44 -19.83 -18.14 5.55
N GLY A 45 -19.60 -18.96 4.53
CA GLY A 45 -18.80 -18.59 3.35
C GLY A 45 -19.46 -17.52 2.49
N SER A 46 -20.79 -17.55 2.36
CA SER A 46 -21.53 -16.54 1.57
C SER A 46 -21.51 -15.17 2.25
N VAL A 47 -21.76 -15.13 3.57
CA VAL A 47 -21.68 -13.90 4.37
C VAL A 47 -20.26 -13.32 4.32
N SER A 48 -19.25 -14.18 4.50
CA SER A 48 -17.84 -13.77 4.45
C SER A 48 -17.43 -13.20 3.09
N ARG A 49 -17.99 -13.73 1.99
CA ARG A 49 -17.73 -13.21 0.63
C ARG A 49 -18.29 -11.80 0.44
N LEU A 50 -19.51 -11.55 0.90
CA LEU A 50 -20.16 -10.23 0.80
C LEU A 50 -19.37 -9.18 1.60
N TYR A 51 -19.14 -9.46 2.88
CA TYR A 51 -18.37 -8.56 3.77
C TYR A 51 -16.94 -8.35 3.26
N GLY A 52 -16.26 -9.44 2.89
CA GLY A 52 -14.90 -9.39 2.35
C GLY A 52 -14.82 -8.66 1.00
N GLY A 53 -15.88 -8.65 0.20
CA GLY A 53 -15.97 -7.87 -1.04
C GLY A 53 -15.86 -6.37 -0.77
N GLY A 54 -16.69 -5.86 0.15
CA GLY A 54 -16.68 -4.44 0.56
C GLY A 54 -15.34 -4.02 1.18
N ILE A 55 -14.84 -4.80 2.15
CA ILE A 55 -13.56 -4.48 2.81
C ILE A 55 -12.38 -4.51 1.85
N ARG A 56 -12.31 -5.48 0.93
CA ARG A 56 -11.24 -5.50 -0.08
C ARG A 56 -11.25 -4.23 -0.92
N ARG A 57 -12.42 -3.70 -1.29
CA ARG A 57 -12.52 -2.44 -2.04
C ARG A 57 -12.02 -1.25 -1.22
N LEU A 58 -12.45 -1.14 0.04
CA LEU A 58 -11.99 -0.09 0.96
C LEU A 58 -10.47 -0.15 1.15
N ARG A 59 -9.92 -1.35 1.41
CA ARG A 59 -8.47 -1.55 1.55
C ARG A 59 -7.71 -1.15 0.28
N ARG A 60 -8.21 -1.46 -0.92
CA ARG A 60 -7.57 -1.01 -2.18
C ARG A 60 -7.53 0.53 -2.28
N MET A 61 -8.58 1.22 -1.85
CA MET A 61 -8.59 2.70 -1.82
C MET A 61 -7.56 3.25 -0.83
N SER A 62 -7.48 2.66 0.37
CA SER A 62 -6.44 2.99 1.35
C SER A 62 -5.03 2.74 0.79
N MET A 63 -4.78 1.59 0.17
CA MET A 63 -3.50 1.24 -0.43
C MET A 63 -3.10 2.21 -1.56
N LYS A 64 -4.06 2.73 -2.33
CA LYS A 64 -3.78 3.74 -3.37
C LYS A 64 -3.23 5.04 -2.78
N THR A 65 -3.67 5.41 -1.57
CA THR A 65 -3.15 6.57 -0.84
C THR A 65 -1.84 6.24 -0.12
N GLY A 66 -1.73 5.04 0.49
CA GLY A 66 -0.57 4.60 1.25
C GLY A 66 0.67 4.30 0.39
N ASN A 67 0.49 3.76 -0.82
CA ASN A 67 1.58 3.48 -1.76
C ASN A 67 2.09 4.75 -2.47
N ARG A 68 1.66 5.95 -2.05
CA ARG A 68 1.98 7.21 -2.71
C ARG A 68 2.85 8.08 -1.82
N GLU A 69 4.02 8.43 -2.33
CA GLU A 69 4.94 9.34 -1.62
C GLU A 69 4.54 10.82 -1.82
N PRO A 70 4.54 11.66 -0.77
CA PRO A 70 4.39 13.13 -0.87
C PRO A 70 5.36 13.82 -1.83
N MET A 71 6.55 13.26 -2.06
CA MET A 71 7.50 13.79 -3.04
C MET A 71 6.94 13.71 -4.49
N TRP A 72 6.26 12.63 -4.84
CA TRP A 72 5.61 12.46 -6.15
C TRP A 72 4.38 13.35 -6.33
N ASP A 73 3.87 13.92 -5.24
CA ASP A 73 2.83 14.94 -5.27
C ASP A 73 3.38 16.32 -5.62
N LYS A 74 4.63 16.61 -5.26
CA LYS A 74 5.32 17.87 -5.52
C LYS A 74 5.92 17.93 -6.91
N ALA A 75 6.58 16.86 -7.32
CA ALA A 75 7.25 16.79 -8.61
C ALA A 75 6.31 16.46 -9.78
N GLU A 76 5.01 16.31 -9.49
CA GLU A 76 3.90 15.94 -10.40
C GLU A 76 4.05 14.62 -11.18
N GLU A 77 5.23 14.00 -11.09
CA GLU A 77 5.66 12.80 -11.79
C GLU A 77 6.30 11.79 -10.81
N ILE A 78 6.14 10.52 -11.14
CA ILE A 78 6.80 9.42 -10.43
C ILE A 78 8.30 9.44 -10.77
N ALA A 79 9.15 9.16 -9.78
CA ALA A 79 10.60 9.18 -9.97
C ALA A 79 11.13 8.06 -10.89
N SER A 80 10.34 7.01 -11.16
CA SER A 80 10.78 5.87 -11.96
C SER A 80 9.70 5.40 -12.94
N GLY A 81 10.13 4.93 -14.11
CA GLY A 81 9.26 4.32 -15.12
C GLY A 81 8.63 2.98 -14.68
N TRP A 82 9.06 2.43 -13.55
CA TRP A 82 8.52 1.20 -12.96
C TRP A 82 7.35 1.45 -12.01
N GLY A 83 7.06 2.71 -11.67
CA GLY A 83 5.95 3.06 -10.79
C GLY A 83 4.60 2.99 -11.51
N ARG A 84 3.67 2.18 -11.01
CA ARG A 84 2.28 2.11 -11.52
C ARG A 84 1.33 3.17 -10.94
N ALA A 85 1.85 4.21 -10.27
CA ALA A 85 1.01 5.23 -9.65
C ALA A 85 0.63 6.32 -10.68
N PRO A 86 -0.64 6.76 -10.79
CA PRO A 86 -0.96 7.83 -11.72
C PRO A 86 -0.26 9.15 -11.33
N SER A 87 0.35 9.82 -12.32
CA SER A 87 0.87 11.18 -12.22
C SER A 87 -0.24 12.16 -11.82
N ARG A 88 0.12 13.31 -11.25
CA ARG A 88 -0.88 14.23 -10.67
C ARG A 88 -1.91 14.74 -11.69
N GLY A 89 -1.48 14.93 -12.95
CA GLY A 89 -2.32 15.33 -14.07
C GLY A 89 -3.31 14.27 -14.56
N THR A 90 -2.97 12.98 -14.43
CA THR A 90 -3.78 11.85 -14.95
C THR A 90 -4.74 11.26 -13.91
N ARG A 91 -4.96 11.96 -12.79
CA ARG A 91 -5.86 11.47 -11.72
C ARG A 91 -7.32 11.68 -12.07
N ASP A 92 -8.09 10.60 -11.95
CA ASP A 92 -9.54 10.67 -11.90
C ASP A 92 -9.99 11.60 -10.76
N PRO A 93 -11.00 12.45 -10.98
CA PRO A 93 -11.49 13.39 -9.97
C PRO A 93 -11.95 12.70 -8.69
N ILE A 94 -12.49 11.48 -8.80
CA ILE A 94 -12.96 10.66 -7.68
C ILE A 94 -11.81 10.30 -6.72
N ASP A 95 -10.61 10.03 -7.24
CA ASP A 95 -9.46 9.70 -6.39
C ASP A 95 -8.99 10.90 -5.57
N LYS A 96 -9.08 12.11 -6.12
CA LYS A 96 -8.70 13.34 -5.41
C LYS A 96 -9.62 13.56 -4.21
N VAL A 97 -10.92 13.37 -4.42
CA VAL A 97 -11.95 13.48 -3.39
C VAL A 97 -11.73 12.43 -2.29
N ASN A 98 -11.56 11.16 -2.69
CA ASN A 98 -11.28 10.07 -1.74
C ASN A 98 -9.99 10.32 -0.94
N ALA A 99 -8.92 10.77 -1.58
CA ALA A 99 -7.67 11.08 -0.89
C ALA A 99 -7.81 12.25 0.09
N PHE A 100 -8.61 13.26 -0.23
CA PHE A 100 -8.90 14.38 0.67
C PHE A 100 -9.65 13.90 1.92
N PHE A 101 -10.75 13.16 1.75
CA PHE A 101 -11.51 12.62 2.87
C PHE A 101 -10.71 11.62 3.69
N TYR A 102 -9.90 10.77 3.04
CA TYR A 102 -9.04 9.82 3.71
C TYR A 102 -8.00 10.52 4.58
N LYS A 103 -7.28 11.52 4.06
CA LYS A 103 -6.33 12.32 4.85
C LYS A 103 -7.03 13.06 5.98
N LYS A 104 -8.22 13.63 5.73
CA LYS A 104 -9.00 14.33 6.77
C LYS A 104 -9.40 13.38 7.90
N LEU A 105 -9.80 12.15 7.59
CA LEU A 105 -10.16 11.14 8.57
C LEU A 105 -8.92 10.58 9.30
N GLN A 106 -7.85 10.27 8.56
CA GLN A 106 -6.59 9.75 9.11
C GLN A 106 -5.97 10.71 10.14
N TYR A 107 -6.03 12.01 9.87
CA TYR A 107 -5.48 13.04 10.76
C TYR A 107 -6.52 13.65 11.71
N ARG A 108 -7.72 13.07 11.80
CA ARG A 108 -8.74 13.53 12.75
C ARG A 108 -8.26 13.23 14.18
N GLY A 109 -7.89 14.27 14.93
CA GLY A 109 -7.39 14.14 16.29
C GLY A 109 -5.91 13.75 16.39
N SER A 110 -5.15 13.75 15.28
CA SER A 110 -3.71 13.47 15.28
C SER A 110 -2.93 14.53 14.50
N VAL A 111 -1.63 14.66 14.80
CA VAL A 111 -0.76 15.63 14.14
C VAL A 111 -0.40 15.12 12.74
N HIS A 112 -0.56 15.98 11.73
CA HIS A 112 -0.19 15.65 10.36
C HIS A 112 1.34 15.65 10.17
N HIS A 113 2.01 14.55 10.51
CA HIS A 113 3.47 14.39 10.39
C HIS A 113 4.01 14.67 8.97
N GLY A 114 3.22 14.35 7.93
CA GLY A 114 3.57 14.62 6.53
C GLY A 114 3.66 16.11 6.16
N LYS A 115 3.26 17.06 7.02
CA LYS A 115 3.43 18.50 6.76
C LYS A 115 4.91 18.90 6.74
N ARG A 116 5.78 18.20 7.49
CA ARG A 116 7.24 18.44 7.48
C ARG A 116 7.84 18.21 6.09
N ASN A 117 7.35 17.20 5.38
CA ASN A 117 7.81 16.90 4.02
C ASN A 117 7.57 18.08 3.07
N LYS A 118 6.53 18.91 3.26
CA LYS A 118 6.30 20.10 2.42
C LYS A 118 7.51 21.03 2.31
N LYS A 119 8.31 21.16 3.37
CA LYS A 119 9.52 22.02 3.39
C LYS A 119 10.76 21.38 2.78
N GLN A 120 10.75 20.08 2.47
CA GLN A 120 11.91 19.41 1.87
C GLN A 120 12.09 19.84 0.40
N PRO A 121 13.30 20.23 -0.02
CA PRO A 121 13.60 20.50 -1.42
C PRO A 121 13.53 19.22 -2.26
N LEU A 122 13.29 19.35 -3.55
CA LEU A 122 13.37 18.21 -4.47
C LEU A 122 14.85 17.84 -4.64
N PRO A 123 15.24 16.56 -4.49
CA PRO A 123 16.64 16.16 -4.65
C PRO A 123 17.08 16.35 -6.10
N ALA A 124 18.27 16.93 -6.28
CA ALA A 124 18.89 17.15 -7.60
C ALA A 124 19.09 15.86 -8.40
N SER A 125 19.10 14.69 -7.75
CA SER A 125 19.19 13.39 -8.44
C SER A 125 17.94 13.03 -9.26
N ARG A 126 16.81 13.73 -9.10
CA ARG A 126 15.65 13.59 -10.02
C ARG A 126 15.93 14.15 -11.41
N ASP A 127 16.91 15.05 -11.54
CA ASP A 127 17.19 15.80 -12.77
C ASP A 127 17.95 14.97 -13.83
N ILE A 128 18.45 13.79 -13.47
CA ILE A 128 19.32 12.97 -14.34
C ILE A 128 18.54 12.34 -15.51
N LEU A 129 17.20 12.26 -15.45
CA LEU A 129 16.36 11.69 -16.51
C LEU A 129 15.37 12.68 -17.15
N THR A 130 15.13 13.85 -16.54
CA THR A 130 14.17 14.86 -17.04
C THR A 130 14.83 16.06 -17.71
N LYS A 131 16.11 16.37 -17.46
CA LYS A 131 16.79 17.48 -18.14
C LYS A 131 17.33 17.07 -19.51
N LYS A 132 16.47 17.17 -20.53
CA LYS A 132 16.88 17.73 -21.81
C LYS A 132 16.49 19.22 -21.80
N GLY A 133 17.43 20.10 -21.46
CA GLY A 133 17.35 21.52 -21.80
C GLY A 133 16.84 22.50 -20.74
N VAL A 134 17.32 22.45 -19.49
CA VAL A 134 17.21 23.61 -18.59
C VAL A 134 18.56 23.87 -17.92
N ASP A 135 19.09 25.05 -18.19
CA ASP A 135 20.43 25.52 -17.84
C ASP A 135 20.83 25.21 -16.40
N HIS A 136 22.02 24.62 -16.27
CA HIS A 136 22.67 24.31 -15.00
C HIS A 136 23.24 25.58 -14.37
N GLN A 137 22.41 26.48 -13.84
CA GLN A 137 22.93 27.65 -13.13
C GLN A 137 21.88 28.30 -12.20
N ALA A 138 21.53 27.61 -11.10
CA ALA A 138 21.17 28.24 -9.82
C ALA A 138 20.72 27.18 -8.81
N SER A 139 21.66 26.58 -8.09
CA SER A 139 21.36 26.04 -6.77
C SER A 139 21.30 27.21 -5.79
N VAL A 140 20.09 27.54 -5.33
CA VAL A 140 19.86 28.58 -4.32
C VAL A 140 19.61 27.88 -2.98
N ASP A 141 20.32 28.27 -1.93
CA ASP A 141 20.16 27.69 -0.59
C ASP A 141 18.82 28.05 0.04
N VAL A 142 18.44 27.38 1.14
CA VAL A 142 17.17 27.57 1.89
C VAL A 142 16.96 29.03 2.37
N LEU A 143 18.00 29.86 2.32
CA LEU A 143 18.01 31.30 2.66
C LEU A 143 17.98 32.23 1.43
N GLY A 144 17.88 31.73 0.20
CA GLY A 144 17.80 32.55 -1.01
C GLY A 144 19.15 33.06 -1.55
N GLU A 145 20.28 32.61 -0.99
CA GLU A 145 21.61 33.00 -1.45
C GLU A 145 22.20 32.00 -2.47
N ARG A 146 22.94 32.54 -3.44
CA ARG A 146 23.54 31.79 -4.57
C ARG A 146 24.80 31.07 -4.08
N ILE A 147 24.80 29.73 -4.09
CA ILE A 147 25.97 28.92 -3.68
C ILE A 147 27.11 29.17 -4.68
N LYS A 148 28.21 29.79 -4.22
CA LYS A 148 29.44 29.87 -5.02
C LYS A 148 30.13 28.50 -5.04
N PRO A 149 30.66 28.05 -6.19
CA PRO A 149 31.39 26.79 -6.26
C PRO A 149 32.61 26.86 -5.34
N ARG A 150 32.79 25.83 -4.52
CA ARG A 150 33.97 25.64 -3.69
C ARG A 150 35.09 25.17 -4.61
N GLU A 151 36.14 25.96 -4.74
CA GLU A 151 37.36 25.58 -5.46
C GLU A 151 37.93 24.28 -4.85
N GLU A 152 38.17 23.30 -5.71
CA GLU A 152 38.72 21.99 -5.39
C GLU A 152 40.21 22.13 -5.01
N ILE A 153 40.63 21.46 -3.93
CA ILE A 153 42.01 21.07 -3.64
C ILE A 153 42.09 19.56 -3.82
#